data_AF-C6E5W6-F1
#
_entry.id   AF-C6E5W6-F1
#
_cell.length_a   1.000
_cell.length_b   1.000
_cell.length_c   1.000
_cell.angle_alpha   90.00
_cell.angle_beta   90.00
_cell.angle_gamma   90.00
#
_symmetry.space_group_name_H-M   'P 1'
#
loop_
_entity.id
_entity.type
_entity.pdbx_description
1 polymer ?
#
loop_
_entity_poly.entity_id
_entity_poly.type
_entity_poly.pdbx_seq_one_letter_code
_entity_poly.pdbx_strand_id
1 'polypeptide(L)'
;MSMLYLWHPAVGASGNELDLILTRGDSDQVGGGSDRFVAAVLSSLKIDQAAEKWSIKPNRCNFYGEYWREEGWRSQWDFAWRMEVHFKNPIEVKPLPTGYLGLMEIDDYSPLAESYKYEPYACLVIAAFTSQERARTAAQKLAGDKEIEAARHAAAAPEPQVKVLQVAPKEFHLRAAIGSGDEPFFTGGYPALVVSMLEAAGGATHAEG
;
A
#
# COMPACT_ATOMS: atom_id res chain seq x y z
N MET A 1 20.11 -13.17 1.72
CA MET A 1 20.61 -12.25 0.68
C MET A 1 19.53 -11.20 0.65
N SER A 2 19.78 -10.02 1.19
CA SER A 2 18.70 -9.13 1.57
C SER A 2 17.83 -8.71 0.37
N MET A 3 16.52 -8.90 0.46
CA MET A 3 15.54 -8.65 -0.60
C MET A 3 14.36 -7.82 -0.10
N LEU A 4 13.77 -7.07 -1.03
CA LEU A 4 12.50 -6.37 -0.85
C LEU A 4 11.51 -6.88 -1.87
N TYR A 5 10.30 -7.20 -1.44
CA TYR A 5 9.25 -7.61 -2.36
C TYR A 5 8.54 -6.39 -2.93
N LEU A 6 8.41 -6.36 -4.26
CA LEU A 6 7.68 -5.38 -5.02
C LEU A 6 6.25 -5.89 -5.22
N TRP A 7 5.33 -5.45 -4.37
CA TRP A 7 3.96 -5.91 -4.38
C TRP A 7 3.05 -5.00 -5.21
N HIS A 8 2.35 -5.66 -6.14
CA HIS A 8 1.25 -5.13 -6.96
C HIS A 8 1.49 -3.71 -7.49
N PRO A 9 2.60 -3.43 -8.20
CA PRO A 9 2.80 -2.13 -8.83
C PRO A 9 1.64 -1.78 -9.77
N ALA A 10 1.14 -0.55 -9.69
CA ALA A 10 0.02 -0.09 -10.51
C ALA A 10 0.26 1.33 -11.02
N VAL A 11 0.01 1.53 -12.32
CA VAL A 11 0.06 2.86 -12.93
C VAL A 11 -1.32 3.49 -12.87
N GLY A 12 -1.40 4.73 -12.41
CA GLY A 12 -2.63 5.52 -12.40
C GLY A 12 -3.18 5.74 -13.82
N ALA A 13 -4.48 6.02 -13.92
CA ALA A 13 -5.18 6.09 -15.21
C ALA A 13 -4.59 7.12 -16.21
N SER A 14 -3.92 8.17 -15.72
CA SER A 14 -3.25 9.18 -16.56
C SER A 14 -1.88 8.74 -17.09
N GLY A 15 -1.32 7.63 -16.59
CA GLY A 15 0.05 7.20 -16.90
C GLY A 15 1.13 7.99 -16.15
N ASN A 16 0.80 9.02 -15.38
CA ASN A 16 1.81 9.91 -14.77
C ASN A 16 2.17 9.54 -13.34
N GLU A 17 1.60 8.46 -12.80
CA GLU A 17 1.80 8.06 -11.42
C GLU A 17 1.93 6.54 -11.32
N LEU A 18 2.92 6.06 -10.58
CA LEU A 18 3.07 4.69 -10.15
C LEU A 18 2.85 4.60 -8.65
N ASP A 19 2.05 3.62 -8.22
CA ASP A 19 1.75 3.31 -6.83
C ASP A 19 2.11 1.84 -6.55
N LEU A 20 3.02 1.61 -5.62
CA LEU A 20 3.56 0.28 -5.32
C LEU A 20 3.69 0.09 -3.81
N ILE A 21 3.55 -1.15 -3.35
CA ILE A 21 3.83 -1.51 -1.96
C ILE A 21 5.13 -2.31 -1.88
N LEU A 22 6.00 -1.90 -0.98
CA LEU A 22 7.23 -2.57 -0.63
C LEU A 22 7.02 -3.27 0.71
N THR A 23 7.29 -4.58 0.77
CA THR A 23 7.31 -5.33 2.04
C THR A 23 8.70 -5.87 2.31
N ARG A 24 8.95 -6.20 3.58
CA ARG A 24 10.20 -6.83 4.00
C ARG A 24 10.33 -8.20 3.34
N GLY A 25 11.49 -8.48 2.76
CA GLY A 25 12.00 -9.84 2.65
C GLY A 25 12.78 -10.17 3.90
N ASP A 26 14.11 -10.24 3.80
CA ASP A 26 15.08 -10.48 4.89
C ASP A 26 15.88 -9.22 5.26
N SER A 27 15.35 -8.02 5.02
CA SER A 27 15.99 -6.77 5.45
C SER A 27 15.02 -5.69 5.92
N ASP A 28 15.49 -4.97 6.93
CA ASP A 28 14.83 -3.84 7.58
C ASP A 28 15.28 -2.47 7.02
N GLN A 29 16.00 -2.46 5.89
CA GLN A 29 16.65 -1.28 5.31
C GLN A 29 15.93 -0.77 4.05
N VAL A 30 14.72 -0.24 4.17
CA VAL A 30 14.15 0.62 3.10
C VAL A 30 14.09 1.98 3.65
N GLY A 31 15.01 2.85 3.18
CA GLY A 31 15.62 4.11 3.63
C GLY A 31 15.31 5.41 2.86
N GLY A 32 14.35 6.28 3.17
CA GLY A 32 14.08 7.58 2.54
C GLY A 32 13.86 7.57 1.03
N GLY A 33 13.97 6.42 0.36
CA GLY A 33 14.42 6.31 -1.02
C GLY A 33 15.76 7.01 -1.29
N SER A 34 16.48 6.55 -2.30
CA SER A 34 17.43 7.39 -3.03
C SER A 34 17.01 7.38 -4.49
N ASP A 35 17.43 8.37 -5.28
CA ASP A 35 17.15 8.35 -6.72
C ASP A 35 17.67 7.05 -7.37
N ARG A 36 18.79 6.52 -6.88
CA ARG A 36 19.34 5.23 -7.29
C ARG A 36 18.44 4.05 -6.91
N PHE A 37 17.93 4.02 -5.68
CA PHE A 37 16.96 3.00 -5.25
C PHE A 37 15.70 3.04 -6.11
N VAL A 38 15.12 4.23 -6.31
CA VAL A 38 13.91 4.40 -7.10
C VAL A 38 14.16 4.00 -8.56
N ALA A 39 15.31 4.37 -9.14
CA ALA A 39 15.69 3.93 -10.48
C ALA A 39 15.83 2.41 -10.58
N ALA A 40 16.40 1.75 -9.56
CA ALA A 40 16.52 0.30 -9.52
C ALA A 40 15.14 -0.37 -9.49
N VAL A 41 14.22 0.10 -8.63
CA VAL A 41 12.83 -0.37 -8.59
C VAL A 41 12.15 -0.19 -9.94
N LEU A 42 12.23 1.00 -10.56
CA LEU A 42 11.63 1.28 -11.87
C LEU A 42 12.17 0.35 -12.95
N SER A 43 13.49 0.10 -12.96
CA SER A 43 14.14 -0.84 -13.87
C SER A 43 13.63 -2.27 -13.68
N SER A 44 13.47 -2.74 -12.43
CA SER A 44 12.87 -4.06 -12.15
C SER A 44 11.43 -4.18 -12.68
N LEU A 45 10.70 -3.07 -12.71
CA LEU A 45 9.36 -2.97 -13.28
C LEU A 45 9.34 -2.74 -14.80
N LYS A 46 10.52 -2.69 -15.45
CA LYS A 46 10.68 -2.41 -16.88
C LYS A 46 10.16 -1.03 -17.28
N ILE A 47 10.36 -0.05 -16.41
CA ILE A 47 10.06 1.37 -16.65
C ILE A 47 11.40 2.10 -16.86
N ASP A 48 11.68 2.47 -18.11
CA ASP A 48 12.95 3.13 -18.48
C ASP A 48 12.93 4.65 -18.26
N GLN A 49 11.79 5.20 -17.82
CA GLN A 49 11.61 6.62 -17.59
C GLN A 49 12.01 7.03 -16.17
N ALA A 50 12.81 8.09 -16.06
CA ALA A 50 13.18 8.66 -14.77
C ALA A 50 11.97 9.24 -14.02
N ALA A 51 11.96 9.08 -12.71
CA ALA A 51 11.03 9.75 -11.81
C ALA A 51 11.25 11.28 -11.84
N GLU A 52 10.17 12.05 -11.94
CA GLU A 52 10.20 13.50 -11.72
C GLU A 52 10.20 13.82 -10.22
N LYS A 53 9.36 13.10 -9.49
CA LYS A 53 9.23 13.20 -8.04
C LYS A 53 8.82 11.85 -7.49
N TRP A 54 9.24 11.51 -6.30
CA TRP A 54 8.84 10.27 -5.65
C TRP A 54 8.73 10.47 -4.14
N SER A 55 8.03 9.55 -3.48
CA SER A 55 8.01 9.47 -2.02
C SER A 55 7.90 8.01 -1.58
N ILE A 56 8.53 7.69 -0.45
CA ILE A 56 8.41 6.40 0.21
C ILE A 56 8.00 6.67 1.65
N LYS A 57 6.82 6.17 2.05
CA LYS A 57 6.28 6.40 3.39
C LYS A 57 6.02 5.07 4.11
N PRO A 58 6.41 4.95 5.39
CA PRO A 58 6.04 3.79 6.20
C PRO A 58 4.55 3.82 6.52
N ASN A 59 3.92 2.65 6.47
CA ASN A 59 2.51 2.46 6.82
C ASN A 59 2.34 1.10 7.51
N ARG A 60 1.16 0.93 8.08
CA ARG A 60 0.64 -0.33 8.59
C ARG A 60 -0.47 -0.80 7.66
N CYS A 61 -0.40 -2.04 7.18
CA CYS A 61 -1.25 -2.56 6.11
C CYS A 61 -1.81 -3.94 6.46
N ASN A 62 -3.09 -4.16 6.12
CA ASN A 62 -3.79 -5.42 6.41
C ASN A 62 -3.43 -6.58 5.49
N PHE A 63 -2.79 -6.31 4.35
CA PHE A 63 -2.86 -7.22 3.22
C PHE A 63 -1.74 -8.27 3.17
N TYR A 64 -0.62 -8.09 3.86
CA TYR A 64 0.58 -8.92 3.63
C TYR A 64 0.99 -9.78 4.83
N GLY A 65 0.17 -9.86 5.88
CA GLY A 65 0.55 -10.53 7.13
C GLY A 65 0.20 -12.02 7.19
N GLU A 66 1.19 -12.83 7.57
CA GLU A 66 1.06 -14.29 7.77
C GLU A 66 0.02 -14.63 8.86
N TYR A 67 -0.14 -13.74 9.84
CA TYR A 67 -0.95 -13.95 11.03
C TYR A 67 -2.21 -13.09 11.05
N TRP A 68 -2.72 -12.66 9.89
CA TRP A 68 -3.87 -11.73 9.81
C TRP A 68 -5.14 -12.24 10.52
N ARG A 69 -5.27 -13.56 10.71
CA ARG A 69 -6.38 -14.20 11.43
C ARG A 69 -6.17 -14.27 12.95
N GLU A 70 -4.96 -14.02 13.44
CA GLU A 70 -4.66 -14.04 14.86
C GLU A 70 -5.17 -12.78 15.56
N GLU A 71 -5.49 -12.92 16.85
CA GLU A 71 -5.91 -11.79 17.68
C GLU A 71 -4.72 -10.88 18.00
N GLY A 72 -4.85 -9.59 17.69
CA GLY A 72 -3.83 -8.58 17.99
C GLY A 72 -3.53 -7.68 16.80
N TRP A 73 -3.30 -6.39 17.06
CA TRP A 73 -3.12 -5.41 15.99
C TRP A 73 -1.86 -5.67 15.15
N ARG A 74 -0.77 -6.16 15.76
CA ARG A 74 0.48 -6.45 15.03
C ARG A 74 0.28 -7.55 14.00
N SER A 75 -0.51 -8.57 14.34
CA SER A 75 -0.80 -9.70 13.47
C SER A 75 -1.68 -9.30 12.28
N GLN A 76 -2.56 -8.31 12.46
CA GLN A 76 -3.44 -7.78 11.43
C GLN A 76 -2.81 -6.68 10.59
N TRP A 77 -1.92 -5.87 11.14
CA TRP A 77 -1.42 -4.63 10.52
C TRP A 77 0.09 -4.67 10.36
N ASP A 78 0.55 -5.41 9.37
CA ASP A 78 1.97 -5.56 9.10
C ASP A 78 2.59 -4.29 8.54
N PHE A 79 3.89 -4.14 8.77
CA PHE A 79 4.62 -2.97 8.34
C PHE A 79 4.96 -3.06 6.85
N ALA A 80 4.64 -2.01 6.10
CA ALA A 80 4.95 -1.90 4.69
C ALA A 80 5.31 -0.46 4.32
N TRP A 81 6.03 -0.27 3.22
CA TRP A 81 6.28 1.05 2.67
C TRP A 81 5.49 1.25 1.39
N ARG A 82 4.77 2.36 1.28
CA ARG A 82 4.11 2.75 0.03
C ARG A 82 5.05 3.68 -0.72
N MET A 83 5.37 3.32 -1.95
CA MET A 83 6.16 4.13 -2.86
C MET A 83 5.24 4.71 -3.94
N GLU A 84 5.24 6.03 -4.02
CA GLU A 84 4.53 6.79 -5.06
C GLU A 84 5.57 7.50 -5.93
N VAL A 85 5.49 7.32 -7.24
CA VAL A 85 6.39 7.95 -8.22
C VAL A 85 5.55 8.74 -9.22
N HIS A 86 5.95 9.98 -9.48
CA HIS A 86 5.39 10.83 -10.50
C HIS A 86 6.34 10.93 -11.70
N PHE A 87 5.75 10.93 -12.89
CA PHE A 87 6.46 11.02 -14.14
C PHE A 87 6.05 12.28 -14.90
N LYS A 88 7.05 12.92 -15.51
CA LYS A 88 6.82 14.09 -16.39
C LYS A 88 5.97 13.75 -17.61
N ASN A 89 6.25 12.60 -18.23
CA ASN A 89 5.50 12.06 -19.36
C ASN A 89 4.74 10.80 -18.94
N PRO A 90 3.55 10.53 -19.53
CA PRO A 90 2.82 9.30 -19.26
C PRO A 90 3.62 8.04 -19.64
N ILE A 91 3.61 7.05 -18.75
CA ILE A 91 4.07 5.69 -19.04
C ILE A 91 2.88 4.77 -19.38
N GLU A 92 3.18 3.62 -19.95
CA GLU A 92 2.14 2.65 -20.37
C GLU A 92 1.34 2.14 -19.16
N VAL A 93 0.01 2.28 -19.25
CA VAL A 93 -0.92 1.74 -18.25
C VAL A 93 -1.17 0.26 -18.56
N LYS A 94 -0.33 -0.59 -17.99
CA LYS A 94 -0.44 -2.04 -18.09
C LYS A 94 -0.15 -2.70 -16.74
N PRO A 95 -0.60 -3.96 -16.54
CA PRO A 95 -0.10 -4.79 -15.46
C PRO A 95 1.43 -4.81 -15.45
N LEU A 96 2.01 -4.48 -14.30
CA LEU A 96 3.45 -4.50 -14.08
C LEU A 96 3.83 -5.78 -13.33
N PRO A 97 5.03 -6.33 -13.56
CA PRO A 97 5.46 -7.55 -12.88
C PRO A 97 5.59 -7.31 -11.38
N THR A 98 5.15 -8.29 -10.58
CA THR A 98 5.62 -8.41 -9.19
C THR A 98 7.02 -9.00 -9.20
N GLY A 99 7.78 -8.79 -8.13
CA GLY A 99 9.14 -9.31 -8.06
C GLY A 99 9.82 -8.99 -6.74
N TYR A 100 11.15 -9.11 -6.76
CA TYR A 100 11.99 -8.71 -5.66
C TYR A 100 13.13 -7.83 -6.16
N LEU A 101 13.60 -6.95 -5.30
CA LEU A 101 14.80 -6.14 -5.52
C LEU A 101 15.88 -6.60 -4.54
N GLY A 102 17.06 -6.95 -5.07
CA GLY A 102 18.20 -7.36 -4.24
C GLY A 102 18.96 -6.16 -3.69
N LEU A 103 19.33 -6.20 -2.40
CA LEU A 103 19.98 -5.05 -1.75
C LEU A 103 21.39 -4.73 -2.28
N MET A 104 22.09 -5.65 -2.96
CA MET A 104 23.40 -5.33 -3.56
C MET A 104 23.30 -4.29 -4.69
N GLU A 105 22.09 -4.02 -5.19
CA GLU A 105 21.84 -2.97 -6.18
C GLU A 105 21.69 -1.57 -5.53
N ILE A 106 21.58 -1.54 -4.20
CA ILE A 106 21.29 -0.38 -3.35
C ILE A 106 22.55 -0.10 -2.51
N ASP A 107 23.50 0.62 -3.11
CA ASP A 107 24.86 0.88 -2.58
C ASP A 107 24.92 1.82 -1.36
N ASP A 108 23.76 2.26 -0.84
CA ASP A 108 23.69 3.24 0.23
C ASP A 108 23.02 2.60 1.45
N TYR A 109 23.73 2.61 2.60
CA TYR A 109 23.17 2.39 3.93
C TYR A 109 22.16 3.52 4.22
N SER A 110 20.99 3.42 3.62
CA SER A 110 19.98 4.46 3.76
C SER A 110 19.18 4.21 5.05
N PRO A 111 19.21 5.14 6.03
CA PRO A 111 18.69 4.90 7.37
C PRO A 111 17.15 4.92 7.39
N LEU A 112 16.52 3.74 7.32
CA LEU A 112 15.11 3.56 7.73
C LEU A 112 14.88 2.29 8.55
N ALA A 113 15.97 1.65 9.00
CA ALA A 113 15.92 0.69 10.11
C ALA A 113 15.38 1.32 11.42
N GLU A 114 15.02 2.61 11.43
CA GLU A 114 14.37 3.29 12.55
C GLU A 114 12.95 3.74 12.24
N SER A 115 12.49 3.66 10.99
CA SER A 115 11.17 4.17 10.59
C SER A 115 10.00 3.40 11.20
N TYR A 116 10.21 2.14 11.60
CA TYR A 116 9.24 1.32 12.33
C TYR A 116 9.30 1.51 13.85
N LYS A 117 10.15 2.43 14.35
CA LYS A 117 10.31 2.72 15.78
C LYS A 117 9.54 3.97 16.22
N TYR A 118 9.00 4.76 15.29
CA TYR A 118 8.36 6.03 15.57
C TYR A 118 6.93 6.09 15.04
N GLU A 119 5.98 6.03 15.97
CA GLU A 119 4.56 6.33 15.73
C GLU A 119 4.33 7.85 15.62
N PRO A 120 3.25 8.31 14.96
CA PRO A 120 2.13 7.53 14.41
C PRO A 120 2.39 6.97 12.99
N TYR A 121 1.84 5.79 12.70
CA TYR A 121 1.88 5.19 11.36
C TYR A 121 0.61 5.49 10.58
N ALA A 122 0.74 5.74 9.29
CA ALA A 122 -0.41 5.74 8.39
C ALA A 122 -1.02 4.33 8.30
N CYS A 123 -2.35 4.27 8.26
CA CYS A 123 -3.13 3.05 8.09
C CYS A 123 -3.57 2.93 6.63
N LEU A 124 -3.03 1.91 5.95
CA LEU A 124 -3.31 1.62 4.55
C LEU A 124 -4.14 0.33 4.47
N VAL A 125 -5.42 0.47 4.12
CA VAL A 125 -6.28 -0.67 3.85
C VAL A 125 -6.20 -1.04 2.38
N ILE A 126 -5.95 -2.31 2.09
CA ILE A 126 -5.98 -2.86 0.73
C ILE A 126 -6.99 -4.00 0.66
N ALA A 127 -7.80 -4.00 -0.40
CA ALA A 127 -8.64 -5.12 -0.76
C ALA A 127 -8.51 -5.42 -2.27
N ALA A 128 -8.28 -6.69 -2.60
CA ALA A 128 -8.21 -7.19 -3.96
C ALA A 128 -9.58 -7.69 -4.45
N PHE A 129 -9.96 -7.31 -5.66
CA PHE A 129 -11.23 -7.65 -6.29
C PHE A 129 -10.98 -8.25 -7.67
N THR A 130 -11.83 -9.19 -8.05
CA THR A 130 -11.85 -9.76 -9.42
C THR A 130 -12.68 -8.95 -10.41
N SER A 131 -13.34 -7.88 -9.94
CA SER A 131 -14.19 -7.01 -10.74
C SER A 131 -13.92 -5.53 -10.41
N GLN A 132 -13.65 -4.74 -11.46
CA GLN A 132 -13.47 -3.30 -11.34
C GLN A 132 -14.73 -2.60 -10.81
N GLU A 133 -15.91 -3.07 -11.22
CA GLU A 133 -17.19 -2.52 -10.78
C GLU A 133 -17.35 -2.70 -9.28
N ARG A 134 -17.08 -3.91 -8.76
CA ARG A 134 -17.13 -4.17 -7.31
C ARG A 134 -16.14 -3.30 -6.54
N ALA A 135 -14.91 -3.18 -7.02
CA ALA A 135 -13.91 -2.31 -6.40
C ALA A 135 -14.36 -0.83 -6.39
N ARG A 136 -14.96 -0.33 -7.47
CA ARG A 136 -15.50 1.05 -7.54
C ARG A 136 -16.69 1.26 -6.61
N THR A 137 -17.63 0.31 -6.56
CA THR A 137 -18.77 0.39 -5.64
C THR A 137 -18.32 0.36 -4.18
N ALA A 138 -17.34 -0.48 -3.84
CA ALA A 138 -16.73 -0.50 -2.50
C ALA A 138 -16.03 0.83 -2.17
N ALA A 139 -15.32 1.44 -3.13
CA ALA A 139 -14.69 2.75 -2.95
C ALA A 139 -15.72 3.86 -2.72
N GLN A 140 -16.82 3.86 -3.47
CA GLN A 140 -17.92 4.82 -3.27
C GLN A 140 -18.57 4.64 -1.90
N LYS A 141 -18.78 3.39 -1.47
CA LYS A 141 -19.31 3.09 -0.14
C LYS A 141 -18.35 3.57 0.96
N LEU A 142 -17.05 3.32 0.84
CA LEU A 142 -16.04 3.80 1.80
C LEU A 142 -16.07 5.32 1.96
N ALA A 143 -16.32 6.05 0.88
CA ALA A 143 -16.33 7.51 0.88
C ALA A 143 -17.64 8.13 1.40
N GLY A 144 -18.78 7.42 1.33
CA GLY A 144 -20.11 8.03 1.56
C GLY A 144 -21.05 7.26 2.48
N ASP A 145 -20.62 6.15 3.07
CA ASP A 145 -21.42 5.39 4.02
C ASP A 145 -21.47 6.10 5.40
N LYS A 146 -22.68 6.30 5.92
CA LYS A 146 -22.90 7.05 7.18
C LYS A 146 -22.30 6.38 8.40
N GLU A 147 -22.26 5.05 8.43
CA GLU A 147 -21.68 4.30 9.56
C GLU A 147 -20.16 4.46 9.55
N ILE A 148 -19.55 4.35 8.36
CA ILE A 148 -18.12 4.61 8.15
C ILE A 148 -17.78 6.06 8.52
N GLU A 149 -18.59 7.03 8.09
CA GLU A 149 -18.38 8.44 8.39
C GLU A 149 -18.44 8.73 9.90
N ALA A 150 -19.43 8.17 10.60
CA ALA A 150 -19.56 8.29 12.05
C ALA A 150 -18.37 7.68 12.79
N ALA A 151 -17.95 6.46 12.39
CA ALA A 151 -16.80 5.78 12.98
C ALA A 151 -15.49 6.55 12.74
N ARG A 152 -15.30 7.09 11.53
CA ARG A 152 -14.17 7.95 11.17
C ARG A 152 -14.09 9.20 12.04
N HIS A 153 -15.23 9.87 12.24
CA HIS A 153 -15.31 11.05 13.12
C HIS A 153 -15.00 10.71 14.57
N ALA A 154 -15.51 9.58 15.09
CA ALA A 154 -15.20 9.11 16.44
C ALA A 154 -13.70 8.79 16.61
N ALA A 155 -13.04 8.31 15.56
CA ALA A 155 -11.60 8.06 15.52
C ALA A 155 -10.75 9.31 15.21
N ALA A 156 -11.37 10.49 15.05
CA ALA A 156 -10.72 11.73 14.62
C ALA A 156 -9.87 11.59 13.33
N ALA A 157 -10.29 10.69 12.42
CA ALA A 157 -9.57 10.38 11.19
C ALA A 157 -9.94 11.33 10.03
N PRO A 158 -8.99 11.65 9.13
CA PRO A 158 -9.27 12.43 7.93
C PRO A 158 -10.14 11.64 6.95
N GLU A 159 -10.70 12.32 5.95
CA GLU A 159 -11.37 11.63 4.84
C GLU A 159 -10.45 10.59 4.18
N PRO A 160 -10.94 9.37 3.87
CA PRO A 160 -10.14 8.34 3.24
C PRO A 160 -9.64 8.77 1.86
N GLN A 161 -8.35 8.61 1.61
CA GLN A 161 -7.80 8.75 0.27
C GLN A 161 -7.85 7.41 -0.44
N VAL A 162 -8.83 7.24 -1.33
CA VAL A 162 -9.14 5.96 -1.99
C VAL A 162 -8.67 5.96 -3.44
N LYS A 163 -7.95 4.91 -3.85
CA LYS A 163 -7.58 4.63 -5.24
C LYS A 163 -8.08 3.24 -5.63
N VAL A 164 -8.69 3.12 -6.82
CA VAL A 164 -8.99 1.84 -7.45
C VAL A 164 -8.00 1.65 -8.59
N LEU A 165 -7.15 0.63 -8.46
CA LEU A 165 -6.01 0.39 -9.33
C LEU A 165 -6.17 -0.97 -10.00
N GLN A 166 -5.84 -1.07 -11.30
CA GLN A 166 -5.74 -2.36 -11.98
C GLN A 166 -4.30 -2.87 -11.84
N VAL A 167 -4.12 -4.01 -11.17
CA VAL A 167 -2.79 -4.58 -10.91
C VAL A 167 -2.51 -5.81 -11.79
N ALA A 168 -3.56 -6.48 -12.26
CA ALA A 168 -3.51 -7.53 -13.28
C ALA A 168 -4.78 -7.51 -14.15
N PRO A 169 -4.84 -8.22 -15.29
CA PRO A 169 -5.97 -8.14 -16.23
C PRO A 169 -7.35 -8.38 -15.60
N LYS A 170 -7.43 -9.17 -14.53
CA LYS A 170 -8.67 -9.48 -13.81
C LYS A 170 -8.55 -9.18 -12.31
N GLU A 171 -7.58 -8.36 -11.91
CA GLU A 171 -7.33 -8.06 -10.51
C GLU A 171 -7.24 -6.55 -10.31
N PHE A 172 -8.09 -6.07 -9.40
CA PHE A 172 -8.23 -4.67 -9.08
C PHE A 172 -8.04 -4.48 -7.59
N HIS A 173 -7.19 -3.56 -7.20
CA HIS A 173 -6.98 -3.23 -5.79
C HIS A 173 -7.71 -1.94 -5.46
N LEU A 174 -8.49 -1.96 -4.40
CA LEU A 174 -8.86 -0.76 -3.68
C LEU A 174 -7.78 -0.51 -2.63
N ARG A 175 -7.10 0.64 -2.72
CA ARG A 175 -6.15 1.11 -1.70
C ARG A 175 -6.71 2.34 -1.03
N ALA A 176 -6.85 2.31 0.29
CA ALA A 176 -7.39 3.41 1.06
C ALA A 176 -6.44 3.79 2.20
N ALA A 177 -5.90 5.01 2.16
CA ALA A 177 -5.27 5.59 3.34
C ALA A 177 -6.37 6.19 4.22
N ILE A 178 -6.63 5.58 5.38
CA ILE A 178 -7.79 5.90 6.22
C ILE A 178 -7.45 6.75 7.45
N GLY A 179 -6.18 7.10 7.63
CA GLY A 179 -5.71 7.91 8.75
C GLY A 179 -4.34 7.48 9.23
N SER A 180 -3.96 7.94 10.42
CA SER A 180 -2.72 7.58 11.09
C SER A 180 -2.90 7.59 12.59
N GLY A 181 -2.21 6.69 13.30
CA GLY A 181 -2.26 6.66 14.76
C GLY A 181 -1.24 5.70 15.38
N ASP A 182 -1.41 5.50 16.68
CA ASP A 182 -0.73 4.50 17.52
C ASP A 182 -1.64 3.27 17.72
N GLU A 183 -1.24 2.34 18.59
CA GLU A 183 -1.98 1.10 18.87
C GLU A 183 -3.51 1.28 19.10
N PRO A 184 -3.99 2.26 19.89
CA PRO A 184 -5.42 2.56 20.03
C PRO A 184 -6.16 2.83 18.72
N PHE A 185 -5.51 3.46 17.74
CA PHE A 185 -6.12 3.69 16.43
C PHE A 185 -6.34 2.36 15.70
N PHE A 186 -5.31 1.51 15.65
CA PHE A 186 -5.34 0.23 14.93
C PHE A 186 -6.20 -0.86 15.58
N THR A 187 -6.32 -0.81 16.91
CA THR A 187 -7.22 -1.69 17.69
C THR A 187 -8.65 -1.13 17.79
N GLY A 188 -8.86 0.11 17.34
CA GLY A 188 -10.17 0.76 17.36
C GLY A 188 -11.16 0.18 16.36
N GLY A 189 -12.44 0.51 16.55
CA GLY A 189 -13.52 -0.01 15.70
C GLY A 189 -13.50 0.48 14.25
N TYR A 190 -12.85 1.61 13.96
CA TYR A 190 -12.88 2.20 12.62
C TYR A 190 -12.07 1.40 11.57
N PRO A 191 -10.76 1.11 11.75
CA PRO A 191 -10.04 0.27 10.79
C PRO A 191 -10.67 -1.12 10.61
N ALA A 192 -11.12 -1.75 11.70
CA ALA A 192 -11.80 -3.04 11.64
C ALA A 192 -13.10 -2.97 10.81
N LEU A 193 -13.92 -1.94 11.02
CA LEU A 193 -15.14 -1.73 10.25
C LEU A 193 -14.86 -1.55 8.76
N VAL A 194 -13.80 -0.81 8.40
CA VAL A 194 -13.40 -0.63 6.99
C VAL A 194 -13.01 -1.99 6.37
N VAL A 195 -12.18 -2.78 7.05
CA VAL A 195 -11.77 -4.11 6.59
C VAL A 195 -12.99 -5.02 6.38
N SER A 196 -13.87 -5.13 7.39
CA SER A 196 -15.08 -5.95 7.31
C SER A 196 -16.04 -5.48 6.19
N MET A 197 -16.12 -4.17 5.96
CA MET A 197 -16.93 -3.62 4.87
C MET A 197 -16.39 -4.04 3.49
N LEU A 198 -15.06 -4.02 3.30
CA LEU A 198 -14.42 -4.45 2.05
C LEU A 198 -14.57 -5.96 1.83
N GLU A 199 -14.45 -6.76 2.89
CA GLU A 199 -14.69 -8.21 2.84
C GLU A 199 -16.14 -8.52 2.46
N ALA A 200 -17.11 -7.84 3.07
CA ALA A 200 -18.53 -7.98 2.75
C ALA A 200 -18.84 -7.55 1.30
N ALA A 201 -18.06 -6.65 0.71
CA ALA A 201 -18.14 -6.28 -0.70
C ALA A 201 -17.50 -7.33 -1.65
N GLY A 202 -16.92 -8.40 -1.09
CA GLY A 202 -16.26 -9.48 -1.83
C GLY A 202 -14.80 -9.17 -2.18
N GLY A 203 -14.16 -8.26 -1.46
CA GLY A 203 -12.72 -7.99 -1.57
C GLY A 203 -11.91 -8.93 -0.67
N ALA A 204 -10.83 -9.51 -1.19
CA ALA A 204 -9.84 -10.20 -0.37
C ALA A 204 -8.96 -9.16 0.32
N THR A 205 -8.92 -9.17 1.64
CA THR A 205 -8.20 -8.20 2.49
C THR A 205 -6.85 -8.71 2.96
N HIS A 206 -6.40 -9.84 2.42
CA HIS A 206 -5.10 -10.44 2.66
C HIS A 206 -4.64 -11.14 1.38
N ALA A 207 -3.33 -11.13 1.14
CA ALA A 207 -2.69 -11.96 0.14
C ALA A 207 -2.68 -13.40 0.66
N GLU A 208 -3.31 -14.31 -0.05
CA GLU A 208 -3.06 -15.74 0.17
C GLU A 208 -1.64 -16.03 -0.37
N GLY A 209 -0.76 -16.56 0.51
CA GLY A 209 0.60 -16.94 0.16
C GLY A 209 0.70 -18.14 -0.75
#